data_AF-A0A9D9LM20-F1
#
_entry.id   AF-A0A9D9LM20-F1
#
_cell.length_a   1.000
_cell.length_b   1.000
_cell.length_c   1.000
_cell.angle_alpha   90.00
_cell.angle_beta   90.00
_cell.angle_gamma   90.00
#
_symmetry.space_group_name_H-M   'P 1'
#
loop_
_entity.id
_entity.type
_entity.pdbx_description
1 polymer ?
#
loop_
_entity_poly.entity_id
_entity_poly.type
_entity_poly.pdbx_seq_one_letter_code
_entity_poly.pdbx_strand_id
1 'polypeptide(L)'
;LYAFRLSTSADRPSASLGTARPDVGRSVFVDDVDVDPRTGAFLPADGEPREGRVPTQIVIKGVGPTPYANNRFSPRASGCLTLLQGERDWAHSELLARGGVPVYRPLELTLLPYCEWHPEMGWRPLVIYARLPLENLRVSDLQLLSLSRRRAAIATLRMKLAACAGVRARRITGADLVRFFAARLGRIAGLCESGCTFGGRPFFHGVLHAQNISLLGELADLGEGRFVNDSRELDAAYAASDYVNPESTWSPAVQRASREATLFRYATHLFAGLVATVLNPIEERPRRELDALFWRSHGEGAAGLRADHIERLLGA
;
A
#
# COMPACT_ATOMS: atom_id res chain seq x y z
N LEU A 1 11.35 -22.17 -4.02
CA LEU A 1 10.69 -22.14 -5.34
C LEU A 1 9.21 -21.90 -5.09
N TYR A 2 8.65 -20.78 -5.56
CA TYR A 2 7.20 -20.54 -5.51
C TYR A 2 6.68 -20.67 -6.93
N ALA A 3 5.73 -21.59 -7.13
CA ALA A 3 5.12 -21.86 -8.42
C ALA A 3 4.16 -20.71 -8.76
N PHE A 4 4.41 -20.06 -9.90
CA PHE A 4 3.42 -19.20 -10.54
C PHE A 4 2.19 -20.06 -10.82
N ARG A 5 1.06 -19.81 -10.13
CA ARG A 5 -0.21 -20.38 -10.56
C ARG A 5 -0.81 -19.44 -11.59
N LEU A 6 -0.33 -19.55 -12.83
CA LEU A 6 -1.02 -18.97 -13.98
C LEU A 6 -2.30 -19.78 -14.17
N SER A 7 -3.41 -19.31 -13.63
CA SER A 7 -4.72 -19.85 -13.98
C SER A 7 -4.96 -19.49 -15.44
N THR A 8 -5.01 -20.50 -16.29
CA THR A 8 -5.50 -20.33 -17.67
C THR A 8 -7.00 -20.59 -17.64
N SER A 9 -7.76 -19.94 -18.51
CA SER A 9 -9.23 -20.09 -18.60
C SER A 9 -9.71 -21.53 -18.88
N ALA A 10 -8.80 -22.48 -19.07
CA ALA A 10 -9.05 -23.90 -19.28
C ALA A 10 -9.12 -24.72 -17.97
N ASP A 11 -8.67 -24.19 -16.84
CA ASP A 11 -8.79 -24.86 -15.55
C ASP A 11 -10.19 -24.63 -14.97
N ARG A 12 -10.96 -25.71 -14.80
CA ARG A 12 -12.38 -25.70 -14.39
C ARG A 12 -12.67 -24.73 -13.21
N PRO A 13 -13.86 -24.11 -13.17
CA PRO A 13 -14.17 -23.03 -12.24
C PRO A 13 -14.11 -23.52 -10.79
N SER A 14 -13.09 -23.06 -10.07
CA SER A 14 -13.12 -23.00 -8.61
C SER A 14 -14.35 -22.19 -8.21
N ALA A 15 -15.16 -22.75 -7.32
CA ALA A 15 -16.44 -22.20 -6.90
C ALA A 15 -16.29 -20.89 -6.10
N SER A 16 -15.97 -19.78 -6.78
CA SER A 16 -16.15 -18.39 -6.32
C SER A 16 -15.84 -17.34 -7.40
N LEU A 17 -15.97 -17.66 -8.69
CA LEU A 17 -15.87 -16.70 -9.79
C LEU A 17 -16.97 -17.00 -10.81
N GLY A 18 -18.22 -16.80 -10.38
CA GLY A 18 -19.38 -16.93 -11.23
C GLY A 18 -19.36 -15.86 -12.33
N THR A 19 -19.05 -16.28 -13.56
CA THR A 19 -19.62 -15.80 -14.83
C THR A 19 -19.98 -14.30 -14.93
N ALA A 20 -19.14 -13.40 -14.41
CA ALA A 20 -19.22 -12.01 -14.80
C ALA A 20 -18.61 -11.93 -16.21
N ARG A 21 -19.46 -11.75 -17.23
CA ARG A 21 -18.97 -11.09 -18.45
C ARG A 21 -18.21 -9.85 -18.00
N PRO A 22 -16.99 -9.59 -18.50
CA PRO A 22 -16.29 -8.36 -18.17
C PRO A 22 -17.10 -7.23 -18.78
N ASP A 23 -18.07 -6.72 -18.03
CA ASP A 23 -18.65 -5.41 -18.25
C ASP A 23 -17.52 -4.43 -17.89
N VAL A 24 -16.71 -4.19 -18.91
CA VAL A 24 -15.66 -3.19 -18.98
C VAL A 24 -16.22 -1.88 -18.41
N GLY A 25 -15.74 -1.42 -17.25
CA GLY A 25 -16.29 -0.20 -16.64
C GLY A 25 -16.28 -0.08 -15.12
N ARG A 26 -16.10 -1.18 -14.37
CA ARG A 26 -16.17 -1.14 -12.91
C ARG A 26 -14.91 -1.75 -12.31
N SER A 27 -14.30 -1.06 -11.34
CA SER A 27 -13.51 -1.75 -10.32
C SER A 27 -14.41 -2.81 -9.71
N VAL A 28 -14.16 -4.08 -10.01
CA VAL A 28 -14.95 -5.17 -9.45
C VAL A 28 -14.39 -5.41 -8.05
N PHE A 29 -15.09 -4.89 -7.04
CA PHE A 29 -14.98 -5.40 -5.68
C PHE A 29 -15.68 -6.76 -5.72
N VAL A 30 -14.91 -7.84 -5.66
CA VAL A 30 -15.48 -9.16 -5.91
C VAL A 30 -16.28 -9.64 -4.72
N ASP A 31 -15.80 -9.44 -3.49
CA ASP A 31 -16.53 -9.78 -2.26
C ASP A 31 -15.95 -9.01 -1.06
N ASP A 32 -16.78 -8.76 -0.04
CA ASP A 32 -16.29 -8.48 1.31
C ASP A 32 -15.74 -9.79 1.87
N VAL A 33 -14.46 -9.80 2.22
CA VAL A 33 -13.75 -10.98 2.69
C VAL A 33 -13.16 -10.72 4.07
N ASP A 34 -13.10 -11.77 4.88
CA ASP A 34 -12.40 -11.71 6.16
C ASP A 34 -10.93 -12.10 5.96
N VAL A 35 -10.05 -11.40 6.66
CA VAL A 35 -8.62 -11.72 6.68
C VAL A 35 -8.08 -11.83 8.09
N ASP A 36 -7.07 -12.67 8.24
CA ASP A 36 -6.28 -12.73 9.46
C ASP A 36 -5.54 -11.39 9.61
N PRO A 37 -5.74 -10.67 10.72
CA PRO A 37 -5.16 -9.34 10.91
C PRO A 37 -3.63 -9.29 10.99
N ARG A 38 -2.99 -10.40 11.36
CA ARG A 38 -1.55 -10.48 11.62
C ARG A 38 -0.79 -10.83 10.34
N THR A 39 -1.40 -11.67 9.52
CA THR A 39 -0.78 -12.21 8.30
C THR A 39 -1.33 -11.57 7.03
N GLY A 40 -2.56 -11.04 7.08
CA GLY A 40 -3.32 -10.61 5.91
C GLY A 40 -3.82 -11.78 5.06
N ALA A 41 -3.77 -13.02 5.58
CA ALA A 41 -4.23 -14.21 4.87
C ALA A 41 -5.77 -14.25 4.79
N PHE A 42 -6.28 -14.67 3.64
CA PHE A 42 -7.73 -14.87 3.43
C PHE A 42 -8.28 -15.93 4.40
N LEU A 43 -9.40 -15.62 5.05
CA LEU A 43 -10.15 -16.54 5.90
C LEU A 43 -11.43 -16.97 5.16
N PRO A 44 -11.69 -18.28 4.98
CA PRO A 44 -12.94 -18.76 4.38
C PRO A 44 -14.16 -18.26 5.16
N ALA A 45 -15.27 -18.03 4.46
CA ALA A 45 -16.53 -17.55 5.03
C ALA A 45 -17.19 -18.54 6.03
N ASP A 46 -16.63 -19.75 6.16
CA ASP A 46 -17.18 -20.87 6.91
C ASP A 46 -16.96 -20.71 8.42
N GLY A 47 -17.67 -19.76 9.04
CA GLY A 47 -17.80 -19.71 10.49
C GLY A 47 -18.29 -18.36 11.01
N GLU A 48 -19.06 -18.42 12.09
CA GLU A 48 -19.55 -17.31 12.91
C GLU A 48 -18.56 -16.12 13.02
N PRO A 49 -19.04 -14.86 13.10
CA PRO A 49 -18.21 -13.69 13.28
C PRO A 49 -17.43 -13.82 14.60
N ARG A 50 -16.13 -14.13 14.48
CA ARG A 50 -15.24 -14.28 15.63
C ARG A 50 -14.57 -12.94 15.91
N GLU A 51 -14.41 -12.61 17.19
CA GLU A 51 -13.50 -11.53 17.61
C GLU A 51 -12.15 -11.69 16.89
N GLY A 52 -11.62 -10.61 16.29
CA GLY A 52 -10.33 -10.62 15.61
C GLY A 52 -10.35 -10.78 14.08
N ARG A 53 -11.50 -10.66 13.41
CA ARG A 53 -11.55 -10.56 11.94
C ARG A 53 -11.47 -9.10 11.47
N VAL A 54 -10.78 -8.87 10.35
CA VAL A 54 -10.76 -7.57 9.66
C VAL A 54 -11.53 -7.71 8.36
N PRO A 55 -12.68 -7.03 8.21
CA PRO A 55 -13.37 -7.00 6.92
C PRO A 55 -12.53 -6.21 5.93
N THR A 56 -12.30 -6.77 4.76
CA THR A 56 -11.59 -6.12 3.67
C THR A 56 -12.17 -6.52 2.31
N GLN A 57 -11.60 -5.96 1.26
CA GLN A 57 -12.07 -6.12 -0.11
C GLN A 57 -10.97 -6.70 -0.98
N ILE A 58 -11.33 -7.65 -1.84
CA ILE A 58 -10.46 -8.02 -2.95
C ILE A 58 -10.46 -6.87 -3.95
N VAL A 59 -9.27 -6.33 -4.22
CA VAL A 59 -9.07 -5.25 -5.19
C VAL A 59 -8.52 -5.85 -6.47
N ILE A 60 -9.19 -5.58 -7.59
CA ILE A 60 -8.77 -6.04 -8.91
C ILE A 60 -8.26 -4.89 -9.76
N LYS A 61 -7.03 -5.04 -10.27
CA LYS A 61 -6.36 -4.12 -11.20
C LYS A 61 -6.36 -4.70 -12.62
N GLY A 62 -6.49 -3.85 -13.63
CA GLY A 62 -6.48 -4.26 -15.04
C GLY A 62 -7.83 -4.70 -15.60
N VAL A 63 -8.94 -4.32 -14.94
CA VAL A 63 -10.32 -4.64 -15.36
C VAL A 63 -10.82 -3.85 -16.58
N GLY A 64 -10.00 -2.97 -17.15
CA GLY A 64 -10.36 -2.08 -18.25
C GLY A 64 -10.72 -0.66 -17.77
N PRO A 65 -11.23 0.21 -18.66
CA PRO A 65 -11.59 1.58 -18.32
C PRO A 65 -12.61 1.64 -17.18
N THR A 66 -12.55 2.72 -16.41
CA THR A 66 -13.54 3.11 -15.40
C THR A 66 -13.88 4.58 -15.61
N PRO A 67 -14.93 5.14 -14.96
CA PRO A 67 -15.19 6.59 -14.99
C PRO A 67 -14.02 7.46 -14.48
N TYR A 68 -13.04 6.85 -13.83
CA TYR A 68 -11.81 7.50 -13.34
C TYR A 68 -10.59 7.22 -14.23
N ALA A 69 -10.73 6.39 -15.28
CA ALA A 69 -9.69 6.19 -16.29
C ALA A 69 -9.53 7.46 -17.13
N ASN A 70 -8.34 7.66 -17.70
CA ASN A 70 -7.96 8.89 -18.40
C ASN A 70 -8.06 10.16 -17.53
N ASN A 71 -7.31 10.18 -16.42
CA ASN A 71 -7.23 11.34 -15.54
C ASN A 71 -5.84 12.00 -15.62
N ARG A 72 -5.67 13.15 -14.95
CA ARG A 72 -4.43 13.94 -14.96
C ARG A 72 -3.16 13.14 -14.62
N PHE A 73 -3.28 11.99 -13.94
CA PHE A 73 -2.18 11.16 -13.45
C PHE A 73 -2.02 9.83 -14.21
N SER A 74 -2.91 9.52 -15.15
CA SER A 74 -2.78 8.33 -16.01
C SER A 74 -3.42 8.59 -17.38
N PRO A 75 -2.62 8.81 -18.44
CA PRO A 75 -3.13 9.02 -19.79
C PRO A 75 -3.67 7.72 -20.42
N ARG A 76 -3.59 6.58 -19.71
CA ARG A 76 -4.07 5.29 -20.21
C ARG A 76 -5.58 5.18 -20.03
N ALA A 77 -6.30 5.70 -21.02
CA ALA A 77 -7.75 5.56 -21.13
C ALA A 77 -8.22 4.10 -21.12
N SER A 78 -7.35 3.14 -21.42
CA SER A 78 -7.69 1.72 -21.48
C SER A 78 -7.90 1.07 -20.11
N GLY A 79 -7.37 1.60 -19.01
CA GLY A 79 -7.46 0.96 -17.69
C GLY A 79 -6.93 -0.48 -17.61
N CYS A 80 -6.20 -0.93 -18.64
CA CYS A 80 -5.61 -2.25 -18.75
C CYS A 80 -4.28 -2.32 -17.99
N LEU A 81 -3.91 -3.54 -17.57
CA LEU A 81 -2.62 -3.82 -16.94
C LEU A 81 -1.82 -4.76 -17.84
N THR A 82 -0.59 -4.40 -18.19
CA THR A 82 0.29 -5.29 -18.95
C THR A 82 0.90 -6.37 -18.05
N LEU A 83 1.23 -7.54 -18.63
CA LEU A 83 1.85 -8.66 -17.90
C LEU A 83 3.09 -8.22 -17.13
N LEU A 84 4.00 -7.48 -17.78
CA LEU A 84 5.23 -7.00 -17.14
C LEU A 84 4.95 -6.13 -15.91
N GLN A 85 3.94 -5.27 -15.96
CA GLN A 85 3.55 -4.42 -14.83
C GLN A 85 2.95 -5.26 -13.70
N GLY A 86 2.09 -6.22 -14.02
CA GLY A 86 1.51 -7.14 -13.05
C GLY A 86 2.57 -8.00 -12.35
N GLU A 87 3.51 -8.58 -13.11
CA GLU A 87 4.60 -9.39 -12.57
C GLU A 87 5.52 -8.57 -11.66
N ARG A 88 5.86 -7.33 -12.04
CA ARG A 88 6.70 -6.45 -11.20
C ARG A 88 6.00 -6.06 -9.91
N ASP A 89 4.74 -5.63 -9.99
CA ASP A 89 3.95 -5.24 -8.81
C ASP A 89 3.81 -6.44 -7.85
N TRP A 90 3.54 -7.64 -8.39
CA TRP A 90 3.50 -8.89 -7.63
C TRP A 90 4.83 -9.20 -6.95
N ALA A 91 5.92 -9.24 -7.71
CA ALA A 91 7.24 -9.63 -7.21
C ALA A 91 7.74 -8.67 -6.13
N HIS A 92 7.55 -7.36 -6.32
CA HIS A 92 7.90 -6.36 -5.32
C HIS A 92 7.03 -6.49 -4.07
N SER A 93 5.72 -6.71 -4.23
CA SER A 93 4.81 -6.93 -3.09
C SER A 93 5.25 -8.14 -2.26
N GLU A 94 5.51 -9.29 -2.90
CA GLU A 94 5.99 -10.50 -2.22
C GLU A 94 7.31 -10.28 -1.46
N LEU A 95 8.30 -9.66 -2.11
CA LEU A 95 9.61 -9.43 -1.50
C LEU A 95 9.52 -8.47 -0.30
N LEU A 96 8.81 -7.36 -0.45
CA LEU A 96 8.61 -6.38 0.61
C LEU A 96 7.88 -6.99 1.80
N ALA A 97 6.82 -7.75 1.54
CA ALA A 97 6.03 -8.36 2.60
C ALA A 97 6.81 -9.42 3.39
N ARG A 98 7.68 -10.18 2.73
CA ARG A 98 8.60 -11.11 3.40
C ARG A 98 9.60 -10.39 4.28
N GLY A 99 10.11 -9.25 3.83
CA GLY A 99 10.99 -8.39 4.62
C GLY A 99 10.30 -7.53 5.68
N GLY A 100 9.00 -7.75 5.93
CA GLY A 100 8.27 -7.11 7.03
C GLY A 100 7.73 -5.72 6.70
N VAL A 101 7.66 -5.35 5.42
CA VAL A 101 6.96 -4.14 4.98
C VAL A 101 5.50 -4.48 4.68
N PRO A 102 4.51 -3.83 5.33
CA PRO A 102 3.11 -4.04 5.01
C PRO A 102 2.79 -3.51 3.61
N VAL A 103 2.19 -4.35 2.77
CA VAL A 103 1.83 -4.07 1.39
C VAL A 103 0.48 -4.73 1.07
N TYR A 104 -0.11 -4.38 -0.07
CA TYR A 104 -1.28 -5.08 -0.58
C TYR A 104 -0.87 -6.50 -0.95
N ARG A 105 -1.46 -7.51 -0.32
CA ARG A 105 -1.05 -8.90 -0.52
C ARG A 105 -1.45 -9.36 -1.93
N PRO A 106 -0.52 -9.84 -2.75
CA PRO A 106 -0.89 -10.42 -4.04
C PRO A 106 -1.74 -11.68 -3.85
N LEU A 107 -2.81 -11.84 -4.63
CA LEU A 107 -3.69 -13.02 -4.59
C LEU A 107 -3.65 -13.84 -5.86
N GLU A 108 -3.88 -13.19 -7.01
CA GLU A 108 -3.91 -13.87 -8.30
C GLU A 108 -3.50 -12.95 -9.45
N LEU A 109 -2.76 -13.50 -10.41
CA LEU A 109 -2.40 -12.83 -11.65
C LEU A 109 -2.87 -13.70 -12.83
N THR A 110 -3.92 -13.23 -13.50
CA THR A 110 -4.58 -13.98 -14.59
C THR A 110 -4.19 -13.38 -15.93
N LEU A 111 -3.65 -14.22 -16.82
CA LEU A 111 -3.35 -13.81 -18.20
C LEU A 111 -4.63 -13.72 -19.03
N LEU A 112 -4.80 -12.60 -19.74
CA LEU A 112 -5.91 -12.39 -20.64
C LEU A 112 -5.53 -12.80 -22.08
N PRO A 113 -6.50 -13.19 -22.92
CA PRO A 113 -6.26 -13.48 -24.33
C PRO A 113 -6.07 -12.20 -25.19
N TYR A 114 -5.82 -11.05 -24.56
CA TYR A 114 -5.74 -9.74 -25.19
C TYR A 114 -4.36 -9.12 -25.02
N CYS A 115 -3.99 -8.25 -25.97
CA CYS A 115 -2.76 -7.47 -25.94
C CYS A 115 -3.07 -5.98 -26.11
N GLU A 116 -2.22 -5.13 -25.56
CA GLU A 116 -2.23 -3.68 -25.79
C GLU A 116 -0.94 -3.24 -26.46
N TRP A 117 -1.02 -2.30 -27.39
CA TRP A 117 0.15 -1.73 -28.03
C TRP A 117 0.85 -0.72 -27.11
N HIS A 118 2.15 -0.90 -26.88
CA HIS A 118 3.01 0.06 -26.20
C HIS A 118 3.97 0.72 -27.21
N PRO A 119 4.12 2.06 -27.23
CA PRO A 119 4.91 2.77 -28.25
C PRO A 119 6.35 2.27 -28.41
N GLU A 120 7.04 2.01 -27.30
CA GLU A 120 8.45 1.60 -27.30
C GLU A 120 8.67 0.08 -27.36
N MET A 121 7.61 -0.69 -27.14
CA MET A 121 7.72 -2.08 -26.69
C MET A 121 6.85 -3.04 -27.52
N GLY A 122 6.01 -2.51 -28.41
CA GLY A 122 5.10 -3.28 -29.26
C GLY A 122 3.90 -3.85 -28.51
N TRP A 123 3.29 -4.90 -29.06
CA TRP A 123 2.16 -5.61 -28.43
C TRP A 123 2.57 -6.26 -27.11
N ARG A 124 1.88 -5.92 -26.03
CA ARG A 124 2.09 -6.45 -24.68
C ARG A 124 0.87 -7.23 -24.20
N PRO A 125 1.04 -8.46 -23.71
CA PRO A 125 -0.06 -9.23 -23.12
C PRO A 125 -0.66 -8.49 -21.93
N LEU A 126 -1.98 -8.61 -21.78
CA LEU A 126 -2.72 -8.03 -20.68
C LEU A 126 -2.99 -9.05 -19.58
N VAL A 127 -3.12 -8.56 -18.35
CA VAL A 127 -3.40 -9.36 -17.16
C VAL A 127 -4.45 -8.68 -16.29
N ILE A 128 -5.11 -9.49 -15.46
CA ILE A 128 -5.86 -9.05 -14.29
C ILE A 128 -5.03 -9.39 -13.05
N TYR A 129 -4.89 -8.44 -12.14
CA TYR A 129 -4.16 -8.61 -10.89
C TYR A 129 -5.08 -8.38 -9.69
N ALA A 130 -5.39 -9.46 -8.96
CA ALA A 130 -6.14 -9.42 -7.71
C ALA A 130 -5.19 -9.30 -6.52
N ARG A 131 -5.53 -8.42 -5.58
CA ARG A 131 -4.75 -8.12 -4.38
C ARG A 131 -5.65 -7.83 -3.17
N LEU A 132 -5.09 -8.02 -1.98
CA LEU A 132 -5.81 -8.01 -0.71
C LEU A 132 -5.17 -7.00 0.25
N PRO A 133 -5.68 -5.76 0.32
CA PRO A 133 -5.31 -4.83 1.37
C PRO A 133 -5.96 -5.18 2.70
N LEU A 134 -5.45 -4.67 3.82
CA LEU A 134 -6.22 -4.53 5.06
C LEU A 134 -7.09 -3.26 5.02
N GLU A 135 -6.62 -2.23 4.33
CA GLU A 135 -7.37 -0.99 4.09
C GLU A 135 -7.15 -0.49 2.66
N ASN A 136 -8.25 -0.31 1.91
CA ASN A 136 -8.18 0.18 0.53
C ASN A 136 -8.14 1.71 0.43
N LEU A 137 -8.71 2.40 1.42
CA LEU A 137 -8.64 3.86 1.48
C LEU A 137 -7.20 4.33 1.65
N ARG A 138 -6.87 5.40 0.94
CA ARG A 138 -5.56 6.03 0.87
C ARG A 138 -5.51 7.32 1.67
N VAL A 139 -4.31 7.77 2.01
CA VAL A 139 -4.14 9.07 2.69
C VAL A 139 -4.75 10.21 1.86
N SER A 140 -4.60 10.17 0.53
CA SER A 140 -5.20 11.15 -0.38
C SER A 140 -6.74 11.14 -0.36
N ASP A 141 -7.38 9.99 -0.14
CA ASP A 141 -8.84 9.89 -0.16
C ASP A 141 -9.46 10.73 0.95
N LEU A 142 -8.82 10.77 2.13
CA LEU A 142 -9.29 11.60 3.24
C LEU A 142 -9.37 13.10 2.87
N GLN A 143 -8.53 13.57 1.95
CA GLN A 143 -8.58 14.96 1.46
C GLN A 143 -9.85 15.24 0.64
N LEU A 144 -10.34 14.23 -0.08
CA LEU A 144 -11.50 14.32 -0.98
C LEU A 144 -12.83 14.01 -0.29
N LEU A 145 -12.79 13.29 0.84
CA LEU A 145 -13.99 12.95 1.60
C LEU A 145 -14.58 14.14 2.36
N SER A 146 -15.92 14.21 2.39
CA SER A 146 -16.65 15.12 3.29
C SER A 146 -16.36 14.78 4.76
N LEU A 147 -16.58 15.75 5.66
CA LEU A 147 -16.28 15.56 7.09
C LEU A 147 -17.01 14.35 7.71
N SER A 148 -18.27 14.10 7.34
CA SER A 148 -19.04 12.94 7.81
C SER A 148 -18.47 11.62 7.32
N ARG A 149 -18.03 11.54 6.06
CA ARG A 149 -17.36 10.36 5.50
C ARG A 149 -15.97 10.15 6.09
N ARG A 150 -15.23 11.24 6.34
CA ARG A 150 -13.94 11.20 7.03
C ARG A 150 -14.08 10.64 8.44
N ARG A 151 -15.11 11.06 9.19
CA ARG A 151 -15.46 10.47 10.51
C ARG A 151 -15.70 8.96 10.43
N ALA A 152 -16.48 8.50 9.45
CA ALA A 152 -16.76 7.08 9.26
C ALA A 152 -15.50 6.28 8.90
N ALA A 153 -14.64 6.82 8.03
CA ALA A 153 -13.36 6.21 7.67
C ALA A 153 -12.44 6.06 8.89
N ILE A 154 -12.30 7.11 9.71
CA ILE A 154 -11.49 7.06 10.93
C ILE A 154 -12.07 6.08 11.98
N ALA A 155 -13.39 6.00 12.11
CA ALA A 155 -14.04 5.01 12.98
C ALA A 155 -13.75 3.57 12.52
N THR A 156 -13.86 3.31 11.21
CA THR A 156 -13.53 2.02 10.61
C THR A 156 -12.06 1.67 10.82
N LEU A 157 -11.16 2.62 10.62
CA LEU A 157 -9.73 2.45 10.85
C LEU A 157 -9.40 2.05 12.29
N ARG A 158 -10.08 2.66 13.27
CA ARG A 158 -9.95 2.28 14.70
C ARG A 158 -10.39 0.84 14.94
N MET A 159 -11.48 0.40 14.32
CA MET A 159 -11.94 -0.98 14.43
C MET A 159 -10.94 -1.97 13.84
N LYS A 160 -10.43 -1.69 12.63
CA LYS A 160 -9.43 -2.54 11.98
C LYS A 160 -8.14 -2.61 12.78
N LEU A 161 -7.61 -1.46 13.22
CA LEU A 161 -6.39 -1.42 14.02
C LEU A 161 -6.55 -2.17 15.35
N ALA A 162 -7.71 -2.04 15.99
CA ALA A 162 -8.00 -2.74 17.23
C ALA A 162 -8.10 -4.26 17.04
N ALA A 163 -8.76 -4.70 15.96
CA ALA A 163 -8.77 -6.11 15.57
C ALA A 163 -7.35 -6.63 15.33
N CYS A 164 -6.50 -5.84 14.66
CA CYS A 164 -5.10 -6.20 14.46
C CYS A 164 -4.29 -6.32 15.74
N ALA A 165 -4.54 -5.42 16.69
CA ALA A 165 -3.86 -5.42 17.97
C ALA A 165 -4.45 -6.42 18.99
N GLY A 166 -5.57 -7.08 18.66
CA GLY A 166 -6.28 -7.95 19.62
C GLY A 166 -6.89 -7.19 20.80
N VAL A 167 -7.28 -5.93 20.60
CA VAL A 167 -7.88 -5.07 21.64
C VAL A 167 -9.27 -4.57 21.21
N ARG A 168 -10.03 -4.01 22.16
CA ARG A 168 -11.33 -3.40 21.85
C ARG A 168 -11.15 -2.05 21.16
N ALA A 169 -11.94 -1.77 20.12
CA ALA A 169 -11.88 -0.51 19.34
C ALA A 169 -11.91 0.77 20.20
N ARG A 170 -12.69 0.77 21.28
CA ARG A 170 -12.77 1.90 22.23
C ARG A 170 -11.43 2.25 22.91
N ARG A 171 -10.47 1.31 22.94
CA ARG A 171 -9.12 1.51 23.51
C ARG A 171 -8.16 2.18 22.54
N ILE A 172 -8.44 2.19 21.23
CA ILE A 172 -7.62 2.87 20.25
C ILE A 172 -8.09 4.31 20.16
N THR A 173 -7.27 5.27 20.58
CA THR A 173 -7.56 6.71 20.44
C THR A 173 -7.12 7.26 19.08
N GLY A 174 -7.49 8.49 18.76
CA GLY A 174 -6.94 9.19 17.59
C GLY A 174 -5.43 9.34 17.64
N ALA A 175 -4.95 9.74 18.80
CA ALA A 175 -3.54 9.80 19.15
C ALA A 175 -2.80 8.48 18.87
N ASP A 176 -3.46 7.32 19.08
CA ASP A 176 -2.87 6.01 18.81
C ASP A 176 -2.83 5.70 17.32
N LEU A 177 -3.86 6.08 16.54
CA LEU A 177 -3.84 5.96 15.08
C LEU A 177 -2.65 6.73 14.49
N VAL A 178 -2.46 7.98 14.92
CA VAL A 178 -1.38 8.83 14.40
C VAL A 178 -0.01 8.31 14.83
N ARG A 179 0.16 7.89 16.10
CA ARG A 179 1.39 7.24 16.57
C ARG A 179 1.72 6.00 15.76
N PHE A 180 0.74 5.12 15.61
CA PHE A 180 0.87 3.88 14.85
C PHE A 180 1.31 4.17 13.42
N PHE A 181 0.64 5.09 12.74
CA PHE A 181 0.93 5.45 11.37
C PHE A 181 2.35 6.03 11.21
N ALA A 182 2.74 6.95 12.10
CA ALA A 182 4.09 7.54 12.13
C ALA A 182 5.17 6.47 12.36
N ALA A 183 4.97 5.59 13.33
CA ALA A 183 5.93 4.54 13.64
C ALA A 183 6.03 3.50 12.51
N ARG A 184 4.89 3.12 11.92
CA ARG A 184 4.83 2.19 10.79
C ARG A 184 5.56 2.75 9.57
N LEU A 185 5.23 3.97 9.13
CA LEU A 185 5.89 4.59 7.99
C LEU A 185 7.38 4.86 8.24
N GLY A 186 7.75 5.19 9.48
CA GLY A 186 9.15 5.28 9.89
C GLY A 186 9.88 3.96 9.66
N ARG A 187 9.39 2.84 10.21
CA ARG A 187 10.02 1.52 10.02
C ARG A 187 10.06 1.11 8.55
N ILE A 188 9.01 1.37 7.77
CA ILE A 188 8.99 1.09 6.32
C ILE A 188 10.12 1.85 5.62
N ALA A 189 10.23 3.14 5.88
CA ALA A 189 11.28 3.97 5.29
C ALA A 189 12.67 3.43 5.62
N GLY A 190 12.92 3.05 6.88
CA GLY A 190 14.18 2.46 7.30
C GLY A 190 14.48 1.11 6.64
N LEU A 191 13.49 0.21 6.55
CA LEU A 191 13.63 -1.10 5.90
C LEU A 191 13.93 -0.96 4.40
N CYS A 192 13.22 -0.07 3.72
CA CYS A 192 13.44 0.21 2.30
C CYS A 192 14.81 0.84 2.04
N GLU A 193 15.25 1.77 2.90
CA GLU A 193 16.54 2.44 2.73
C GLU A 193 17.74 1.54 3.03
N SER A 194 17.68 0.71 4.07
CA SER A 194 18.83 -0.13 4.45
C SER A 194 18.97 -1.37 3.58
N GLY A 195 17.87 -1.88 3.01
CA GLY A 195 17.87 -3.10 2.22
C GLY A 195 18.18 -4.37 3.04
N CYS A 196 18.30 -4.27 4.36
CA CYS A 196 18.72 -5.37 5.24
C CYS A 196 17.86 -6.62 5.09
N THR A 197 16.59 -6.46 4.71
CA THR A 197 15.62 -7.54 4.57
C THR A 197 15.38 -8.00 3.12
N PHE A 198 16.04 -7.37 2.13
CA PHE A 198 15.80 -7.59 0.69
C PHE A 198 17.05 -8.06 -0.07
N GLY A 199 17.88 -8.88 0.59
CA GLY A 199 19.16 -9.33 0.04
C GLY A 199 20.22 -8.23 0.02
N GLY A 200 20.13 -7.27 0.95
CA GLY A 200 21.07 -6.15 1.07
C GLY A 200 20.82 -5.01 0.08
N ARG A 201 19.70 -5.03 -0.65
CA ARG A 201 19.38 -4.03 -1.66
C ARG A 201 18.28 -3.09 -1.19
N PRO A 202 18.53 -1.77 -1.15
CA PRO A 202 17.47 -0.81 -0.88
C PRO A 202 16.35 -0.93 -1.90
N PHE A 203 15.12 -0.70 -1.46
CA PHE A 203 13.95 -0.63 -2.33
C PHE A 203 13.54 0.82 -2.54
N PHE A 204 13.37 1.19 -3.80
CA PHE A 204 12.91 2.49 -4.26
C PHE A 204 11.54 2.35 -4.93
N HIS A 205 10.52 3.06 -4.47
CA HIS A 205 9.14 2.95 -4.96
C HIS A 205 8.93 3.65 -6.32
N GLY A 206 9.61 4.77 -6.59
CA GLY A 206 9.53 5.52 -7.84
C GLY A 206 8.28 6.38 -8.07
N VAL A 207 7.17 6.08 -7.38
CA VAL A 207 5.90 6.84 -7.43
C VAL A 207 5.21 6.91 -6.04
N LEU A 208 5.97 7.15 -4.97
CA LEU A 208 5.48 7.25 -3.61
C LEU A 208 4.71 8.55 -3.33
N HIS A 209 3.43 8.54 -3.67
CA HIS A 209 2.49 9.60 -3.29
C HIS A 209 1.57 9.15 -2.15
N ALA A 210 0.83 10.09 -1.57
CA ALA A 210 -0.18 9.80 -0.54
C ALA A 210 -1.27 8.83 -1.01
N GLN A 211 -1.51 8.72 -2.33
CA GLN A 211 -2.44 7.74 -2.93
C GLN A 211 -1.88 6.30 -2.95
N ASN A 212 -0.57 6.13 -2.78
CA ASN A 212 0.10 4.82 -2.78
C ASN A 212 0.25 4.22 -1.38
N ILE A 213 -0.24 4.94 -0.35
CA ILE A 213 -0.17 4.54 1.06
C ILE A 213 -1.59 4.41 1.59
N SER A 214 -1.96 3.23 2.07
CA SER A 214 -3.27 3.03 2.71
C SER A 214 -3.37 3.73 4.06
N LEU A 215 -4.57 3.90 4.61
CA LEU A 215 -4.75 4.47 5.95
C LEU A 215 -4.19 3.59 7.08
N LEU A 216 -3.92 2.31 6.82
CA LEU A 216 -3.17 1.43 7.73
C LEU A 216 -1.65 1.44 7.47
N GLY A 217 -1.17 2.29 6.57
CA GLY A 217 0.24 2.44 6.24
C GLY A 217 0.78 1.30 5.37
N GLU A 218 -0.07 0.66 4.56
CA GLU A 218 0.35 -0.36 3.61
C GLU A 218 0.77 0.29 2.28
N LEU A 219 1.86 -0.19 1.67
CA LEU A 219 2.26 0.26 0.33
C LEU A 219 1.46 -0.44 -0.76
N ALA A 220 1.20 0.27 -1.86
CA ALA A 220 0.57 -0.29 -3.05
C ALA A 220 1.06 0.36 -4.34
N ASP A 221 0.76 -0.31 -5.46
CA ASP A 221 1.16 0.09 -6.81
C ASP A 221 2.68 0.13 -6.95
N LEU A 222 3.30 -1.01 -6.64
CA LEU A 222 4.74 -1.17 -6.56
C LEU A 222 5.37 -1.49 -7.92
N GLY A 223 4.61 -1.50 -9.01
CA GLY A 223 5.06 -1.93 -10.34
C GLY A 223 6.27 -1.14 -10.89
N GLU A 224 6.34 0.17 -10.61
CA GLU A 224 7.46 1.02 -11.04
C GLU A 224 8.64 1.02 -10.07
N GLY A 225 8.49 0.34 -8.92
CA GLY A 225 9.54 0.20 -7.93
C GLY A 225 10.77 -0.55 -8.45
N ARG A 226 11.88 -0.43 -7.73
CA ARG A 226 13.19 -1.00 -8.07
C ARG A 226 13.96 -1.35 -6.81
N PHE A 227 14.64 -2.50 -6.83
CA PHE A 227 15.71 -2.76 -5.87
C PHE A 227 17.00 -2.23 -6.47
N VAL A 228 17.65 -1.31 -5.79
CA VAL A 228 18.88 -0.65 -6.26
C VAL A 228 20.10 -1.35 -5.68
N ASN A 229 21.13 -1.54 -6.50
CA ASN A 229 22.37 -2.20 -6.09
C ASN A 229 23.42 -1.21 -5.60
N ASP A 230 23.42 0.00 -6.14
CA ASP A 230 24.41 1.04 -5.83
C ASP A 230 23.83 2.46 -5.93
N SER A 231 24.66 3.45 -5.61
CA SER A 231 24.30 4.87 -5.64
C SER A 231 23.98 5.38 -7.05
N ARG A 232 24.56 4.80 -8.10
CA ARG A 232 24.32 5.21 -9.49
C ARG A 232 22.94 4.74 -9.96
N GLU A 233 22.55 3.53 -9.61
CA GLU A 233 21.20 3.03 -9.88
C GLU A 233 20.15 3.83 -9.11
N LEU A 234 20.45 4.20 -7.85
CA LEU A 234 19.59 5.07 -7.05
C LEU A 234 19.43 6.47 -7.69
N ASP A 235 20.52 7.07 -8.16
CA ASP A 235 20.49 8.34 -8.89
C ASP A 235 19.62 8.28 -10.15
N ALA A 236 19.79 7.23 -10.94
CA ALA A 236 18.99 7.01 -12.13
C ALA A 236 17.51 6.79 -11.80
N ALA A 237 17.21 6.07 -10.70
CA ALA A 237 15.85 5.85 -10.24
C ALA A 237 15.18 7.16 -9.81
N TYR A 238 15.90 8.04 -9.09
CA TYR A 238 15.39 9.37 -8.75
C TYR A 238 15.14 10.26 -9.97
N ALA A 239 16.06 10.25 -10.94
CA ALA A 239 15.90 11.02 -12.17
C ALA A 239 14.67 10.59 -12.97
N ALA A 240 14.29 9.30 -12.88
CA ALA A 240 13.11 8.74 -13.53
C ALA A 240 11.82 8.78 -12.67
N SER A 241 11.90 9.24 -11.42
CA SER A 241 10.75 9.25 -10.50
C SER A 241 9.79 10.40 -10.77
N ASP A 242 8.50 10.19 -10.48
CA ASP A 242 7.46 11.22 -10.59
C ASP A 242 7.24 11.98 -9.27
N TYR A 243 8.28 12.08 -8.44
CA TYR A 243 8.16 12.74 -7.14
C TYR A 243 7.94 14.23 -7.31
N VAL A 244 6.74 14.71 -6.94
CA VAL A 244 6.47 16.14 -6.73
C VAL A 244 7.39 16.60 -5.60
N ASN A 245 8.47 17.29 -5.98
CA ASN A 245 9.58 17.61 -5.10
C ASN A 245 9.14 18.63 -4.03
N PRO A 246 8.99 18.26 -2.73
CA PRO A 246 8.48 19.20 -1.74
C PRO A 246 9.55 20.18 -1.22
N GLU A 247 10.84 19.96 -1.48
CA GLU A 247 11.91 20.67 -0.77
C GLU A 247 13.10 21.03 -1.69
N SER A 248 13.16 22.30 -2.11
CA SER A 248 14.22 22.88 -2.93
C SER A 248 15.49 23.30 -2.14
N THR A 249 15.64 22.92 -0.87
CA THR A 249 16.64 23.53 0.04
C THR A 249 17.65 22.58 0.67
N TRP A 250 17.65 21.29 0.33
CA TRP A 250 18.52 20.30 0.98
C TRP A 250 19.83 20.02 0.23
N SER A 251 20.81 19.44 0.90
CA SER A 251 22.08 19.07 0.24
C SER A 251 21.88 17.85 -0.67
N PRO A 252 22.54 17.77 -1.84
CA PRO A 252 22.34 16.68 -2.81
C PRO A 252 22.62 15.26 -2.29
N ALA A 253 23.43 15.11 -1.23
CA ALA A 253 23.71 13.82 -0.61
C ALA A 253 22.58 13.36 0.33
N VAL A 254 21.99 14.30 1.10
CA VAL A 254 20.84 14.05 1.98
C VAL A 254 19.56 13.85 1.15
N GLN A 255 19.42 14.56 0.04
CA GLN A 255 18.30 14.42 -0.89
C GLN A 255 18.15 13.04 -1.55
N ARG A 256 19.15 12.16 -1.50
CA ARG A 256 19.12 10.88 -2.23
C ARG A 256 18.85 9.68 -1.35
N ALA A 257 19.45 9.57 -0.17
CA ALA A 257 19.09 8.48 0.75
C ALA A 257 17.76 8.78 1.48
N SER A 258 17.48 10.07 1.76
CA SER A 258 16.38 10.47 2.64
C SER A 258 15.11 10.93 1.92
N ARG A 259 15.07 10.99 0.58
CA ARG A 259 13.90 11.57 -0.11
C ARG A 259 12.65 10.70 -0.01
N GLU A 260 12.75 9.38 -0.08
CA GLU A 260 11.59 8.52 0.22
C GLU A 260 11.20 8.56 1.69
N ALA A 261 12.18 8.55 2.61
CA ALA A 261 11.92 8.73 4.04
C ALA A 261 11.18 10.05 4.31
N THR A 262 11.53 11.12 3.60
CA THR A 262 10.83 12.41 3.69
C THR A 262 9.42 12.37 3.11
N LEU A 263 9.18 11.65 2.02
CA LEU A 263 7.83 11.45 1.49
C LEU A 263 6.95 10.65 2.47
N PHE A 264 7.50 9.63 3.12
CA PHE A 264 6.84 8.92 4.21
C PHE A 264 6.57 9.82 5.42
N ARG A 265 7.53 10.66 5.81
CA ARG A 265 7.34 11.69 6.85
C ARG A 265 6.25 12.68 6.48
N TYR A 266 6.23 13.15 5.23
CA TYR A 266 5.20 14.05 4.72
C TYR A 266 3.81 13.39 4.77
N ALA A 267 3.67 12.14 4.31
CA ALA A 267 2.44 11.38 4.38
C ALA A 267 1.96 11.22 5.84
N THR A 268 2.89 11.02 6.78
CA THR A 268 2.60 10.97 8.22
C THR A 268 1.96 12.27 8.71
N HIS A 269 2.55 13.42 8.39
CA HIS A 269 2.02 14.74 8.78
C HIS A 269 0.69 15.05 8.10
N LEU A 270 0.54 14.69 6.83
CA LEU A 270 -0.70 14.86 6.09
C LEU A 270 -1.83 14.05 6.74
N PHE A 271 -1.59 12.78 7.06
CA PHE A 271 -2.53 11.93 7.76
C PHE A 271 -2.90 12.50 9.14
N ALA A 272 -1.90 12.93 9.92
CA ALA A 272 -2.12 13.54 11.23
C ALA A 272 -3.04 14.77 11.16
N GLY A 273 -2.78 15.69 10.22
CA GLY A 273 -3.63 16.85 10.01
C GLY A 273 -5.06 16.48 9.61
N LEU A 274 -5.23 15.49 8.73
CA LEU A 274 -6.56 15.01 8.30
C LEU A 274 -7.33 14.35 9.44
N VAL A 275 -6.66 13.59 10.32
CA VAL A 275 -7.26 13.02 11.52
C VAL A 275 -7.67 14.13 12.51
N ALA A 276 -6.85 15.16 12.69
CA ALA A 276 -7.14 16.30 13.57
C ALA A 276 -8.36 17.13 13.13
N THR A 277 -8.73 17.11 11.83
CA THR A 277 -9.99 17.75 11.39
C THR A 277 -11.25 17.01 11.86
N VAL A 278 -11.10 15.75 12.27
CA VAL A 278 -12.19 14.83 12.61
C VAL A 278 -12.33 14.68 14.12
N LEU A 279 -11.19 14.65 14.81
CA LEU A 279 -11.08 14.51 16.25
C LEU A 279 -10.90 15.91 16.87
N ASN A 280 -11.32 16.11 18.12
CA ASN A 280 -11.27 17.46 18.72
C ASN A 280 -9.85 18.08 18.58
N PRO A 281 -9.73 19.36 18.17
CA PRO A 281 -8.46 19.99 17.80
C PRO A 281 -7.44 20.15 18.95
N ILE A 282 -7.78 19.72 20.16
CA ILE A 282 -6.90 19.75 21.35
C ILE A 282 -5.90 18.57 21.35
N GLU A 283 -6.08 17.56 20.48
CA GLU A 283 -5.15 16.43 20.33
C GLU A 283 -4.11 16.62 19.20
N GLU A 284 -3.92 17.85 18.69
CA GLU A 284 -2.75 18.17 17.87
C GLU A 284 -1.49 18.00 18.73
N ARG A 285 -0.85 16.83 18.61
CA ARG A 285 0.49 16.70 19.16
C ARG A 285 1.46 17.61 18.43
N PRO A 286 2.46 18.17 19.14
CA PRO A 286 3.48 18.97 18.49
C PRO A 286 4.11 18.18 17.33
N ARG A 287 4.19 18.75 16.13
CA ARG A 287 4.87 18.16 14.96
C ARG A 287 6.22 17.52 15.32
N ARG A 288 6.95 18.12 16.26
CA ARG A 288 8.23 17.64 16.79
C ARG A 288 8.17 16.25 17.41
N GLU A 289 7.10 15.90 18.12
CA GLU A 289 6.94 14.57 18.71
C GLU A 289 6.70 13.50 17.64
N LEU A 290 5.93 13.84 16.61
CA LEU A 290 5.70 12.94 15.47
C LEU A 290 6.98 12.73 14.66
N ASP A 291 7.76 13.80 14.44
CA ASP A 291 9.07 13.70 13.78
C ASP A 291 10.03 12.83 14.58
N ALA A 292 10.11 13.03 15.90
CA ALA A 292 10.98 12.22 16.76
C ALA A 292 10.56 10.74 16.78
N LEU A 293 9.26 10.46 16.77
CA LEU A 293 8.75 9.08 16.67
C LEU A 293 9.07 8.46 15.31
N PHE A 294 8.84 9.20 14.22
CA PHE A 294 9.12 8.75 12.87
C PHE A 294 10.59 8.39 12.70
N TRP A 295 11.52 9.29 13.06
CA TRP A 295 12.96 9.06 12.88
C TRP A 295 13.53 7.98 13.80
N ARG A 296 12.99 7.84 15.02
CA ARG A 296 13.33 6.69 15.88
C ARG A 296 12.92 5.37 15.23
N SER A 297 11.69 5.32 14.72
CA SER A 297 11.14 4.13 14.06
C SER A 297 11.84 3.85 12.73
N HIS A 298 12.30 4.89 12.04
CA HIS A 298 13.19 4.76 10.88
C HIS A 298 14.50 4.07 11.23
N GLY A 299 15.17 4.50 12.30
CA GLY A 299 16.35 3.80 12.81
C GLY A 299 16.08 2.33 13.17
N GLU A 300 14.94 2.04 13.79
CA GLU A 300 14.51 0.67 14.07
C GLU A 300 14.33 -0.16 12.78
N GLY A 301 13.67 0.40 11.78
CA GLY A 301 13.49 -0.25 10.47
C GLY A 301 14.80 -0.48 9.74
N ALA A 302 15.71 0.51 9.78
CA ALA A 302 17.05 0.39 9.22
C ALA A 302 17.86 -0.74 9.89
N ALA A 303 17.63 -0.97 11.19
CA ALA A 303 18.16 -2.10 11.94
C ALA A 303 17.44 -3.43 11.70
N GLY A 304 16.46 -3.48 10.79
CA GLY A 304 15.74 -4.68 10.39
C GLY A 304 14.48 -4.99 11.21
N LEU A 305 14.01 -4.08 12.08
CA LEU A 305 12.75 -4.29 12.77
C LEU A 305 11.57 -4.16 11.79
N ARG A 306 10.75 -5.22 11.76
CA ARG A 306 9.60 -5.32 10.87
C ARG A 306 8.53 -4.26 11.18
N ALA A 307 7.83 -3.80 10.14
CA ALA A 307 6.75 -2.81 10.22
C ALA A 307 5.34 -3.46 10.15
N ASP A 308 5.25 -4.76 9.85
CA ASP A 308 4.00 -5.51 9.78
C ASP A 308 3.47 -5.97 11.16
N HIS A 309 4.29 -5.89 12.21
CA HIS A 309 3.91 -6.24 13.60
C HIS A 309 3.20 -5.07 14.30
N ILE A 310 1.87 -5.05 14.23
CA ILE A 310 1.02 -3.94 14.69
C ILE A 310 1.08 -3.75 16.22
N GLU A 311 1.11 -4.84 16.98
CA GLU A 311 1.14 -4.82 18.44
C GLU A 311 2.36 -4.07 18.99
N ARG A 312 3.53 -4.30 18.39
CA ARG A 312 4.78 -3.63 18.77
C ARG A 312 4.80 -2.14 18.45
N LEU A 313 3.99 -1.71 17.48
CA LEU A 313 3.89 -0.31 17.08
C LEU A 313 2.95 0.49 18.00
N LEU A 314 2.04 -0.19 18.70
CA LEU A 314 1.13 0.41 19.68
C LEU A 314 1.69 0.45 21.10
N GLY A 315 2.89 -0.11 21.32
CA GLY A 315 3.55 -0.15 22.63
C GLY A 315 2.94 -1.18 23.59
N ALA A 316 2.35 -2.26 23.05
CA ALA A 316 1.87 -3.42 23.80
C ALA A 316 2.96 -4.48 23.98
#